data_AF-A0A9W7SNH3-F1
#
_entry.id   AF-A0A9W7SNH3-F1
#
_cell.length_a   1.000
_cell.length_b   1.000
_cell.length_c   1.000
_cell.angle_alpha   90.00
_cell.angle_beta   90.00
_cell.angle_gamma   90.00
#
_symmetry.space_group_name_H-M   'P 1'
#
loop_
_entity.id
_entity.type
_entity.pdbx_description
1 polymer ?
#
loop_
_entity_poly.entity_id
_entity_poly.type
_entity_poly.pdbx_seq_one_letter_code
_entity_poly.pdbx_strand_id
1 'polypeptide(L)'
;MSAPYEPRINDNGKSKKQSMAELKLRRLTELNQRLQEDLNRRRIPVSEAAMDLIAFTDREPKDFMVPSRWGQVSRATRVMQTQLTPKSRLTAVTTHTLHNNKAVAAL
;
A
#
# COMPACT_ATOMS: atom_id res chain seq x y z
N MET A 1 9.96 -7.33 20.61
CA MET A 1 10.50 -7.43 19.24
C MET A 1 11.97 -7.84 19.36
N SER A 2 12.34 -9.08 19.02
CA SER A 2 13.73 -9.55 19.11
C SER A 2 14.52 -9.14 17.86
N ALA A 3 15.77 -8.72 18.06
CA ALA A 3 16.61 -8.10 17.03
C ALA A 3 16.99 -9.08 15.90
N PRO A 4 17.21 -8.60 14.66
CA PRO A 4 17.47 -9.45 13.48
C PRO A 4 18.78 -10.26 13.51
N TYR A 5 19.62 -10.07 14.54
CA TYR A 5 20.97 -10.65 14.62
C TYR A 5 21.23 -11.47 15.89
N GLU A 6 20.19 -11.97 16.55
CA GLU A 6 20.36 -12.96 17.61
C GLU A 6 20.58 -14.36 16.99
N PRO A 7 21.72 -15.03 17.24
CA PRO A 7 21.88 -16.42 16.87
C PRO A 7 20.93 -17.25 17.74
N ARG A 8 19.82 -17.72 17.16
CA ARG A 8 18.96 -18.71 17.81
C ARG A 8 19.76 -20.00 17.98
N ILE A 9 20.33 -20.20 19.16
CA ILE A 9 20.90 -21.48 19.56
C ILE A 9 19.71 -22.39 19.91
N ASN A 10 19.06 -22.95 18.89
CA ASN A 10 18.16 -24.08 19.09
C ASN A 10 19.02 -25.33 19.20
N ASP A 11 19.35 -25.69 20.43
CA ASP A 11 20.08 -26.90 20.81
C ASP A 11 19.15 -28.11 20.63
N ASN A 12 19.07 -28.64 19.40
CA ASN A 12 18.44 -29.94 19.17
C ASN A 12 19.48 -31.02 19.46
N GLY A 13 19.31 -31.64 20.63
CA GLY A 13 20.26 -32.58 21.22
C GLY A 13 20.74 -33.66 20.27
N LYS A 14 22.02 -34.03 20.47
CA LYS A 14 22.81 -35.06 19.76
C LYS A 14 23.59 -34.54 18.54
N SER A 15 24.56 -33.65 18.75
CA SER A 15 25.74 -33.64 17.88
C SER A 15 26.97 -33.14 18.63
N LYS A 16 28.07 -33.89 18.47
CA LYS A 16 29.44 -33.50 18.82
C LYS A 16 29.61 -32.00 18.55
N LYS A 17 29.89 -31.19 19.59
CA LYS A 17 30.00 -29.73 19.55
C LYS A 17 30.56 -29.28 18.19
N GLN A 18 29.68 -28.93 17.24
CA GLN A 18 30.12 -28.50 15.93
C GLN A 18 30.95 -27.25 16.13
N SER A 19 32.17 -27.25 15.59
CA SER A 19 33.03 -26.08 15.70
C SER A 19 32.29 -24.88 15.11
N MET A 20 32.40 -23.71 15.75
CA MET A 20 31.82 -22.46 15.23
C MET A 20 32.28 -22.20 13.77
N ALA A 21 33.46 -22.71 13.38
CA ALA A 21 33.94 -22.69 12.01
C ALA A 21 33.06 -23.53 11.05
N GLU A 22 32.63 -24.72 11.46
CA GLU A 22 31.80 -25.63 10.66
C GLU A 22 30.38 -25.07 10.48
N LEU A 23 29.80 -24.51 11.55
CA LEU A 23 28.49 -23.83 11.48
C LEU A 23 28.52 -22.61 10.56
N LYS A 24 29.57 -21.78 10.65
CA LYS A 24 29.76 -20.63 9.77
C LYS A 24 29.93 -21.06 8.31
N LEU A 25 30.72 -22.11 8.06
CA LEU A 25 30.91 -22.67 6.72
C LEU A 25 29.57 -23.12 6.13
N ARG A 26 28.80 -23.92 6.87
CA ARG A 26 27.47 -24.38 6.43
C ARG A 26 26.53 -23.22 6.08
N ARG A 27 26.52 -22.16 6.89
CA ARG A 27 25.71 -20.97 6.62
C ARG A 27 26.17 -20.22 5.37
N LEU A 28 27.48 -20.09 5.17
CA LEU A 28 28.05 -19.45 3.99
C LEU A 28 27.73 -20.24 2.71
N THR A 29 27.82 -21.57 2.75
CA THR A 29 27.49 -22.42 1.60
C THR A 29 26.01 -22.33 1.25
N GLU A 30 25.11 -22.35 2.24
CA GLU A 30 23.68 -22.16 2.01
C GLU A 30 23.38 -20.78 1.41
N LEU A 31 24.02 -19.71 1.91
CA LEU A 31 23.84 -18.37 1.37
C LEU A 31 24.37 -18.27 -0.06
N ASN A 32 25.54 -18.84 -0.33
CA ASN A 32 26.15 -18.85 -1.65
C ASN A 32 25.24 -19.56 -2.66
N GLN A 33 24.68 -20.71 -2.29
CA GLN A 33 23.71 -21.42 -3.11
C GLN A 33 22.49 -20.55 -3.45
N ARG A 34 21.88 -19.90 -2.45
CA ARG A 34 20.72 -19.00 -2.68
C ARG A 34 21.06 -17.83 -3.59
N LEU A 35 22.24 -17.25 -3.43
CA LEU A 35 22.72 -16.15 -4.27
C LEU A 35 22.95 -16.61 -5.72
N GLN A 36 23.49 -17.82 -5.92
CA GLN A 36 23.64 -18.40 -7.25
C GLN A 36 22.28 -18.66 -7.91
N GLU A 37 21.31 -19.20 -7.16
CA GLU A 37 19.94 -19.40 -7.63
C GLU A 37 19.31 -18.06 -8.07
N ASP A 38 19.46 -17.01 -7.26
CA ASP A 38 18.94 -15.67 -7.56
C ASP A 38 19.65 -15.00 -8.74
N LEU A 39 20.96 -15.24 -8.90
CA LEU A 39 21.74 -14.75 -10.05
C LEU A 39 21.30 -15.41 -11.35
N ASN A 40 20.99 -16.71 -11.29
CA ASN A 40 20.57 -17.50 -12.44
C ASN A 40 19.11 -17.27 -12.85
N ARG A 41 18.33 -16.49 -12.08
CA ARG A 41 16.97 -16.12 -12.48
C ARG A 41 17.00 -15.29 -13.75
N ARG A 42 16.29 -15.75 -14.79
CA ARG A 42 16.11 -15.00 -16.04
C ARG A 42 15.44 -13.65 -15.74
N ARG A 43 16.09 -12.57 -16.15
CA ARG A 43 15.55 -11.20 -16.10
C ARG A 43 15.12 -10.78 -17.49
N ILE A 44 14.04 -10.01 -17.57
CA ILE A 44 13.61 -9.31 -18.78
C ILE A 44 14.08 -7.85 -18.72
N PRO A 45 14.37 -7.20 -19.86
CA PRO A 45 14.68 -5.78 -19.89
C PRO A 45 13.49 -4.95 -19.42
N VAL A 46 13.77 -3.81 -18.78
CA VAL A 46 12.75 -2.94 -18.19
C VAL A 46 11.80 -2.37 -19.25
N SER A 47 12.30 -2.13 -20.47
CA SER A 47 11.46 -1.66 -21.58
C SER A 47 10.36 -2.68 -21.93
N GLU A 48 10.69 -3.97 -21.97
CA GLU A 48 9.73 -5.05 -22.26
C GLU A 48 8.72 -5.20 -21.11
N ALA A 49 9.21 -5.25 -19.87
CA ALA A 49 8.34 -5.31 -18.69
C ALA A 49 7.36 -4.13 -18.61
N ALA A 50 7.81 -2.91 -18.95
CA ALA A 50 6.96 -1.72 -18.95
C ALA A 50 5.89 -1.79 -20.06
N MET A 51 6.22 -2.30 -21.24
CA MET A 51 5.26 -2.48 -22.32
C MET A 51 4.19 -3.52 -21.96
N ASP A 52 4.57 -4.61 -21.29
CA ASP A 52 3.63 -5.62 -20.80
C ASP A 52 2.64 -5.06 -19.79
N LEU A 53 3.11 -4.22 -18.85
CA LEU A 53 2.25 -3.55 -17.88
C LEU A 53 1.26 -2.59 -18.55
N ILE A 54 1.73 -1.79 -19.52
CA ILE A 54 0.86 -0.89 -20.29
C ILE A 54 -0.21 -1.69 -21.02
N ALA A 55 0.21 -2.75 -21.73
CA ALA A 55 -0.70 -3.62 -22.47
C ALA A 55 -1.74 -4.29 -21.57
N PHE A 56 -1.37 -4.70 -20.36
CA PHE A 56 -2.29 -5.23 -19.36
C PHE A 56 -3.33 -4.17 -18.95
N THR A 57 -2.88 -2.96 -18.60
CA THR A 57 -3.79 -1.87 -18.17
C THR A 57 -4.72 -1.37 -19.28
N ASP A 58 -4.36 -1.56 -20.55
CA ASP A 58 -5.21 -1.21 -21.69
C ASP A 58 -6.28 -2.29 -21.98
N ARG A 59 -6.05 -3.54 -21.58
CA ARG A 59 -6.88 -4.71 -21.95
C ARG A 59 -7.78 -5.22 -20.82
N GLU A 60 -7.28 -5.30 -19.58
CA GLU A 60 -7.95 -5.91 -18.41
C GLU A 60 -8.56 -4.85 -17.48
N PRO A 61 -9.53 -5.22 -16.62
CA PRO A 61 -10.80 -4.53 -16.48
C PRO A 61 -10.64 -3.04 -16.18
N LYS A 62 -11.47 -2.23 -16.84
CA LYS A 62 -11.54 -0.78 -16.67
C LYS A 62 -11.60 -0.42 -15.20
N ASP A 63 -10.56 0.25 -14.70
CA ASP A 63 -10.57 0.76 -13.34
C ASP A 63 -11.40 2.04 -13.27
N PHE A 64 -12.48 1.97 -12.52
CA PHE A 64 -13.44 3.04 -12.36
C PHE A 64 -12.97 4.15 -11.42
N MET A 65 -11.87 3.94 -10.68
CA MET A 65 -11.24 4.95 -9.82
C MET A 65 -10.38 5.95 -10.61
N VAL A 66 -10.13 5.72 -11.90
CA VAL A 66 -9.41 6.67 -12.78
C VAL A 66 -10.28 7.09 -13.97
N PRO A 67 -11.26 7.98 -13.75
CA PRO A 67 -12.20 8.38 -14.79
C PRO A 67 -11.58 9.13 -15.97
N SER A 68 -10.38 9.69 -15.81
CA SER A 68 -9.64 10.35 -16.89
C SER A 68 -9.22 9.40 -18.01
N ARG A 69 -8.97 8.12 -17.69
CA ARG A 69 -8.53 7.10 -18.65
C ARG A 69 -9.68 6.21 -19.12
N TRP A 70 -10.62 5.86 -18.23
CA TRP A 70 -11.67 4.85 -18.49
C TRP A 70 -13.10 5.41 -18.50
N GLY A 71 -13.28 6.71 -18.27
CA GLY A 71 -14.58 7.39 -18.30
C GLY A 71 -15.30 7.39 -16.94
N GLN A 72 -16.35 8.20 -16.84
CA GLN A 72 -17.15 8.32 -15.62
C GLN A 72 -18.10 7.13 -15.48
N VAL A 73 -18.16 6.56 -14.27
CA VAL A 73 -19.12 5.52 -13.93
C VAL A 73 -20.53 6.09 -13.87
N SER A 74 -21.50 5.36 -14.44
CA SER A 74 -22.90 5.73 -14.36
C SER A 74 -23.35 5.90 -12.90
N ARG A 75 -24.25 6.85 -12.65
CA ARG A 75 -24.68 7.18 -11.27
C ARG A 75 -25.28 5.97 -10.54
N ALA A 76 -25.87 5.02 -11.27
CA ALA A 76 -26.45 3.78 -10.73
C ALA A 76 -25.39 2.77 -10.24
N THR A 77 -24.21 2.74 -10.85
CA THR A 77 -23.08 1.90 -10.40
C THR A 77 -22.25 2.62 -9.32
N ARG A 78 -22.24 3.97 -9.33
CA ARG A 78 -21.55 4.82 -8.33
C ARG A 78 -22.11 4.70 -6.90
N VAL A 79 -23.31 4.13 -6.73
CA VAL A 79 -24.03 4.11 -5.45
C VAL A 79 -23.38 3.19 -4.40
N MET A 80 -22.47 2.30 -4.79
CA MET A 80 -21.74 1.45 -3.83
C MET A 80 -20.71 2.21 -2.98
N GLN A 81 -20.46 3.49 -3.23
CA GLN A 81 -19.43 4.28 -2.52
C GLN A 81 -19.95 5.47 -1.72
N THR A 82 -21.26 5.61 -1.44
CA THR A 82 -21.73 6.73 -0.60
C THR A 82 -22.93 6.38 0.26
N GLN A 83 -22.67 5.77 1.43
CA GLN A 83 -23.57 5.84 2.58
C GLN A 83 -23.31 7.11 3.41
N LEU A 84 -23.27 8.27 2.76
CA LEU A 84 -23.37 9.56 3.45
C LEU A 84 -24.40 10.41 2.72
N THR A 85 -25.59 10.42 3.30
CA THR A 85 -26.79 11.08 2.78
C THR A 85 -26.62 12.60 2.76
N PRO A 86 -27.24 13.31 1.80
CA PRO A 86 -27.07 14.75 1.60
C PRO A 86 -27.84 15.63 2.60
N LYS A 87 -28.21 15.12 3.79
CA LYS A 87 -29.10 15.84 4.73
C LYS A 87 -28.39 16.67 5.80
N SER A 88 -27.06 16.72 5.85
CA SER A 88 -26.30 17.42 6.91
C SER A 88 -25.61 18.71 6.48
N ARG A 89 -25.78 19.19 5.23
CA ARG A 89 -25.00 20.31 4.69
C ARG A 89 -25.69 21.69 4.76
N LEU A 90 -26.84 21.82 5.43
CA LEU A 90 -27.63 23.07 5.49
C LEU A 90 -28.06 23.47 6.91
N THR A 91 -27.19 23.38 7.92
CA THR A 91 -27.41 24.04 9.21
C THR A 91 -26.09 24.40 9.89
N ALA A 92 -25.23 25.18 9.23
CA ALA A 92 -24.05 25.74 9.90
C ALA A 92 -23.57 27.03 9.25
N VAL A 93 -24.50 27.89 8.82
CA VAL A 93 -24.18 29.28 8.48
C VAL A 93 -25.35 30.11 8.98
N THR A 94 -25.16 30.72 10.16
CA THR A 94 -25.77 31.96 10.67
C THR A 94 -25.87 31.85 12.19
N THR A 95 -24.87 32.38 12.89
CA THR A 95 -25.01 33.23 14.09
C THR A 95 -23.62 33.47 14.71
N HIS A 96 -22.83 34.32 14.07
CA HIS A 96 -21.87 35.15 14.80
C HIS A 96 -21.99 36.56 14.25
N THR A 97 -21.88 37.56 15.14
CA THR A 97 -21.92 39.03 14.93
C THR A 97 -23.30 39.61 14.53
N LEU A 98 -23.91 40.58 15.22
CA LEU A 98 -23.46 41.58 16.19
C LEU A 98 -24.65 42.04 17.07
N HIS A 99 -24.36 42.24 18.35
CA HIS A 99 -25.16 43.05 19.25
C HIS A 99 -24.97 44.54 18.91
N ASN A 100 -26.00 45.34 19.21
CA ASN A 100 -25.98 46.81 19.35
C ASN A 100 -25.81 47.65 18.08
N ASN A 101 -26.91 48.23 17.58
CA ASN A 101 -27.21 49.67 17.76
C ASN A 101 -28.45 50.11 16.97
N LYS A 102 -29.20 51.05 17.57
CA LYS A 102 -30.28 51.91 17.03
C LYS A 102 -31.63 51.22 16.80
N ALA A 103 -32.73 51.45 17.53
CA ALA A 103 -33.24 52.66 18.19
C ALA A 103 -33.05 53.93 17.34
N VAL A 104 -34.17 54.55 16.93
CA VAL A 104 -34.31 55.75 16.09
C VAL A 104 -34.44 55.48 14.59
N ALA A 105 -35.70 55.34 14.13
CA ALA A 105 -36.26 56.03 12.94
C ALA A 105 -37.65 55.45 12.59
N ALA A 106 -38.67 55.82 13.37
CA ALA A 106 -40.08 55.75 12.96
C ALA A 106 -40.86 56.84 13.71
N LEU A 107 -40.49 58.09 13.42
CA LEU A 107 -41.38 59.24 13.36
C LEU A 107 -41.45 59.62 11.88
#